data_AF-A0A526YDE1-F1
#
_entry.id   AF-A0A526YDE1-F1
#
_cell.length_a   1.000
_cell.length_b   1.000
_cell.length_c   1.000
_cell.angle_alpha   90.00
_cell.angle_beta   90.00
_cell.angle_gamma   90.00
#
_symmetry.space_group_name_H-M   'P 1'
#
loop_
_entity.id
_entity.type
_entity.pdbx_description
1 polymer ?
#
loop_
_entity_poly.entity_id
_entity_poly.type
_entity_poly.pdbx_seq_one_letter_code
_entity_poly.pdbx_strand_id
1 'polypeptide(L)' 'LEGGVIVARQIAAIVAAGIPVMGHIGLQPQSVESDGGYRIKGRTDENVAALYRDAEAVEKAGAFSVVIEG' A
#
# COMPACT_ATOMS: atom_id res chain seq x y z
N LEU A 1 -1.47 1.73 7.17
CA LEU A 1 -0.04 1.96 6.94
C LEU A 1 0.16 2.22 5.45
N GLU A 2 0.79 3.34 5.10
CA GLU A 2 1.12 3.65 3.70
C GLU A 2 2.25 2.75 3.23
N GLY A 3 2.01 2.06 2.11
CA GLY A 3 2.94 1.14 1.48
C GLY A 3 2.23 -0.13 1.01
N GLY A 4 2.70 -0.70 -0.10
CA GLY A 4 2.29 -2.02 -0.58
C GLY A 4 3.29 -3.09 -0.17
N VAL A 5 3.94 -3.70 -1.16
CA VAL A 5 4.93 -4.78 -0.96
C VAL A 5 6.00 -4.42 0.08
N ILE A 6 6.46 -3.18 0.08
CA ILE A 6 7.58 -2.71 0.93
C ILE A 6 7.27 -2.71 2.44
N VAL A 7 5.99 -2.64 2.83
CA VAL A 7 5.57 -2.63 4.24
C VAL A 7 4.84 -3.90 4.67
N ALA A 8 4.71 -4.90 3.79
CA ALA A 8 3.95 -6.11 4.06
C ALA A 8 4.46 -6.84 5.33
N ARG A 9 5.78 -6.87 5.57
CA ARG A 9 6.35 -7.46 6.79
C ARG A 9 5.94 -6.71 8.06
N GLN A 10 5.90 -5.38 8.00
CA GLN A 10 5.50 -4.51 9.10
C GLN A 10 4.01 -4.67 9.39
N ILE A 11 3.17 -4.73 8.35
CA ILE A 11 1.73 -5.02 8.49
C ILE A 11 1.54 -6.37 9.19
N ALA A 12 2.22 -7.43 8.72
CA ALA A 12 2.11 -8.75 9.32
C ALA A 12 2.54 -8.78 10.79
N ALA A 13 3.60 -8.04 11.15
CA ALA A 13 4.03 -7.92 12.54
C ALA A 13 2.99 -7.21 13.43
N ILE A 14 2.38 -6.12 12.94
CA ILE A 14 1.34 -5.37 13.67
C ILE A 14 0.08 -6.24 13.85
N VAL A 15 -0.33 -6.94 12.79
CA VAL A 15 -1.48 -7.86 12.82
C VAL A 15 -1.22 -9.04 13.77
N ALA A 16 -0.01 -9.62 13.76
CA ALA A 16 0.38 -10.68 14.68
C ALA A 16 0.38 -10.22 16.15
N ALA A 17 0.56 -8.93 16.41
CA ALA A 17 0.42 -8.32 17.73
C ALA A 17 -1.06 -8.06 18.12
N GLY A 18 -2.02 -8.45 17.28
CA GLY A 18 -3.46 -8.30 17.53
C GLY A 18 -4.05 -6.94 17.15
N ILE A 19 -3.30 -6.11 16.40
CA ILE A 19 -3.76 -4.77 16.01
C ILE A 19 -4.28 -4.82 14.57
N PRO A 20 -5.56 -4.49 14.30
CA PRO A 20 -6.09 -4.47 12.95
C PRO A 20 -5.47 -3.35 12.11
N VAL A 21 -5.07 -3.67 10.88
CA VAL A 21 -4.44 -2.72 9.96
C VAL A 21 -5.28 -2.52 8.71
N MET A 22 -5.53 -1.26 8.37
CA MET A 22 -5.93 -0.83 7.03
C MET A 22 -4.65 -0.45 6.26
N GLY A 23 -4.41 -1.08 5.11
CA GLY A 23 -3.33 -0.68 4.21
C GLY A 23 -3.69 0.56 3.40
N HIS A 24 -2.70 1.24 2.85
CA HIS A 24 -2.90 2.37 1.95
C HIS A 24 -1.89 2.31 0.79
N ILE A 25 -2.39 2.12 -0.43
CA ILE A 25 -1.62 2.00 -1.67
C ILE A 25 -2.05 3.07 -2.68
N GLY A 26 -1.30 3.20 -3.78
CA GLY A 26 -1.51 4.27 -4.75
C GLY A 26 -0.74 5.53 -4.36
N LEU A 27 -1.38 6.68 -4.52
CA LEU A 27 -0.84 7.95 -4.06
C LEU A 27 -0.68 7.90 -2.54
N GLN A 28 0.53 8.14 -2.06
CA GLN A 28 0.89 8.04 -0.64
C GLN A 28 1.40 9.40 -0.17
N PRO A 29 0.56 10.21 0.49
CA PRO A 29 0.94 11.55 0.92
C PRO A 29 2.22 11.59 1.77
N GLN A 30 2.52 10.53 2.54
CA GLN A 30 3.76 10.45 3.34
C GLN A 30 5.02 10.30 2.48
N SER A 31 4.86 9.90 1.21
CA SER A 31 5.95 9.74 0.24
C SER A 31 6.03 10.90 -0.76
N VAL A 32 5.29 12.00 -0.56
CA VAL A 32 5.16 13.10 -1.54
C VAL A 32 6.50 13.67 -2.02
N GLU A 33 7.49 13.81 -1.13
CA GLU A 33 8.82 14.31 -1.49
C GLU A 33 9.57 13.31 -2.38
N SER A 34 9.48 12.02 -2.07
CA SER A 34 10.15 10.96 -2.84
C SER A 34 9.46 10.70 -4.17
N ASP A 35 8.13 10.81 -4.20
CA ASP A 35 7.31 10.69 -5.41
C ASP A 35 7.35 11.97 -6.27
N GLY A 36 7.99 13.05 -5.78
CA GLY A 36 8.15 14.33 -6.48
C GLY A 36 6.83 15.08 -6.71
N GLY A 37 5.92 14.98 -5.74
CA GLY A 37 4.60 15.60 -5.73
C GLY A 37 3.43 14.59 -5.70
N TYR A 38 2.21 15.10 -5.65
CA TYR A 38 0.97 14.30 -5.68
C TYR A 38 0.71 13.76 -7.08
N ARG A 39 1.24 12.57 -7.38
CA ARG A 39 1.11 11.91 -8.67
C ARG A 39 0.16 10.71 -8.56
N ILE A 40 -0.81 10.68 -9.47
CA ILE A 40 -1.74 9.55 -9.66
C ILE A 40 -0.94 8.32 -10.10
N LYS A 41 -1.12 7.19 -9.41
CA LYS A 41 -0.53 5.90 -9.78
C LYS A 41 -1.59 5.06 -10.52
N GLY A 42 -1.19 4.24 -11.48
CA GLY A 42 -2.13 3.40 -12.25
C GLY A 42 -2.54 3.97 -13.61
N ARG A 43 -1.74 4.88 -14.19
CA ARG A 43 -1.98 5.41 -15.55
C ARG A 43 -1.44 4.52 -16.67
N THR A 44 -0.52 3.62 -16.35
CA THR A 44 0.08 2.66 -17.28
C THR A 44 -0.22 1.25 -16.81
N ASP A 45 -0.26 0.29 -17.73
CA ASP A 45 -0.47 -1.13 -17.40
C ASP A 45 0.55 -1.63 -16.37
N GLU A 46 1.79 -1.14 -16.46
CA GLU A 46 2.83 -1.45 -15.49
C GLU A 46 2.51 -0.93 -14.08
N ASN A 47 2.01 0.30 -13.95
CA ASN A 47 1.61 0.86 -12.66
C ASN A 47 0.34 0.18 -12.11
N VAL A 48 -0.59 -0.21 -12.98
CA VAL A 48 -1.77 -0.99 -12.57
C VAL A 48 -1.33 -2.36 -12.04
N ALA A 49 -0.42 -3.05 -12.74
CA ALA A 49 0.13 -4.31 -12.27
C ALA A 49 0.89 -4.15 -10.95
N ALA A 50 1.58 -3.02 -10.73
CA ALA A 50 2.21 -2.70 -9.45
C ALA A 50 1.18 -2.51 -8.32
N LEU A 51 0.10 -1.77 -8.58
CA LEU A 51 -1.01 -1.60 -7.62
C LEU A 51 -1.64 -2.93 -7.23
N TYR A 52 -1.84 -3.85 -8.18
CA TYR A 52 -2.34 -5.19 -7.87
C TYR A 52 -1.39 -5.97 -6.95
N ARG A 53 -0.08 -5.93 -7.23
CA ARG A 53 0.92 -6.58 -6.36
C ARG A 53 0.93 -5.96 -4.97
N ASP A 54 0.79 -4.65 -4.86
CA ASP A 54 0.72 -3.94 -3.60
C ASP A 54 -0.54 -4.31 -2.80
N ALA A 55 -1.71 -4.35 -3.45
CA ALA A 55 -2.96 -4.77 -2.83
C ALA A 55 -2.89 -6.21 -2.33
N GLU A 56 -2.39 -7.13 -3.16
CA GLU A 56 -2.24 -8.54 -2.82
C GLU A 56 -1.25 -8.74 -1.65
N ALA A 57 -0.14 -7.99 -1.63
CA ALA A 57 0.84 -8.07 -0.55
C ALA A 57 0.26 -7.58 0.79
N VAL A 58 -0.52 -6.51 0.76
CA VAL A 58 -1.20 -5.96 1.94
C VAL A 58 -2.28 -6.92 2.47
N GLU A 59 -3.09 -7.50 1.57
CA GLU A 59 -4.07 -8.53 1.91
C GLU A 59 -3.40 -9.75 2.55
N LYS A 60 -2.38 -10.32 1.91
CA LYS A 60 -1.63 -11.49 2.41
C LYS A 60 -0.94 -11.22 3.75
N ALA A 61 -0.58 -9.97 4.03
CA ALA A 61 -0.02 -9.56 5.32
C ALA A 61 -1.07 -9.49 6.44
N GLY A 62 -2.36 -9.65 6.13
CA GLY A 62 -3.45 -9.69 7.11
C GLY A 62 -4.14 -8.34 7.33
N ALA A 63 -3.95 -7.36 6.45
CA ALA A 63 -4.75 -6.14 6.51
C ALA A 63 -6.23 -6.45 6.26
N PHE A 64 -7.12 -5.84 7.05
CA PHE A 64 -8.56 -6.09 6.93
C PHE A 64 -9.22 -5.25 5.80
N SER A 65 -8.52 -4.22 5.34
CA SER A 65 -8.98 -3.31 4.29
C SER A 65 -7.78 -2.61 3.64
N VAL A 66 -8.02 -2.01 2.48
CA VAL A 66 -7.03 -1.21 1.76
C VAL A 66 -7.70 0.06 1.21
N VAL A 67 -7.07 1.21 1.44
CA VAL A 67 -7.37 2.44 0.70
C VAL A 67 -6.52 2.45 -0.57
N ILE A 68 -7.16 2.76 -1.69
CA ILE A 68 -6.50 3.05 -2.96
C ILE A 68 -6.78 4.53 -3.24
N GLU A 69 -5.74 5.37 -3.17
CA GLU A 69 -5.85 6.81 -3.39
C GLU A 69 -5.22 7.21 -4.73
N GLY A 70 -5.89 8.14 -5.43
CA GLY A 70 -5.40 8.78 -6.65
C GLY A 70 -5.22 7.82 -7.80
#